data_AF-A0AAW1XRQ4-F1
#
_entry.id   AF-A0AAW1XRQ4-F1
#
_cell.length_a   1.000
_cell.length_b   1.000
_cell.length_c   1.000
_cell.angle_alpha   90.00
_cell.angle_beta   90.00
_cell.angle_gamma   90.00
#
_symmetry.space_group_name_H-M   'P 1'
#
loop_
_entity.id
_entity.type
_entity.pdbx_description
1 polymer ?
#
loop_
_entity_poly.entity_id
_entity_poly.type
_entity_poly.pdbx_seq_one_letter_code
_entity_poly.pdbx_strand_id
1 'polypeptide(L)'
;MALWRARAVSSALFNRLLSHSKAANIAAGTHRTFSTGGSSNQFFTYDINSQYGSCMPLAAMHIQAKIHNIELNPGQGGKLVRAPGTFAKILKEPTSKSCLVRLPSGVEKWIDSKCRAIIGEVPSQGKKPKKLYKAGQSRWLGIRPTVRGVAMNPVDHPHGGGEGKSKSSGSHGKCSRTPWGKPTKGGYKTGPNKRKK
;
A
#
# COMPACT_ATOMS: atom_id res chain seq x y z
N MET A 1 8.33 62.83 7.45
CA MET A 1 6.87 63.00 7.60
C MET A 1 6.21 61.92 6.73
N ALA A 2 5.82 60.78 7.31
CA ALA A 2 4.43 60.42 7.67
C ALA A 2 3.47 60.52 6.45
N LEU A 3 2.77 59.48 6.01
CA LEU A 3 1.77 58.74 6.79
C LEU A 3 1.54 57.32 6.23
N TRP A 4 1.67 56.31 7.09
CA TRP A 4 1.09 54.98 6.92
C TRP A 4 -0.42 55.02 7.13
N ARG A 5 -1.19 54.42 6.21
CA ARG A 5 -2.63 54.19 6.41
C ARG A 5 -2.85 52.77 6.96
N ALA A 6 -3.12 52.68 8.26
CA ALA A 6 -3.57 51.46 8.91
C ALA A 6 -5.04 51.15 8.56
N ARG A 7 -5.34 49.89 8.22
CA ARG A 7 -6.71 49.38 8.12
C ARG A 7 -7.16 48.91 9.50
N ALA A 8 -8.15 49.60 10.07
CA ALA A 8 -8.82 49.18 11.29
C ALA A 8 -9.70 47.95 11.03
N VAL A 9 -9.49 46.88 11.79
CA VAL A 9 -10.38 45.70 11.83
C VAL A 9 -11.51 46.04 12.79
N SER A 10 -12.73 46.08 12.27
CA SER A 10 -13.95 46.36 13.05
C SER A 10 -14.19 45.24 14.07
N SER A 11 -14.31 45.64 15.33
CA SER A 11 -14.51 44.83 16.54
C SER A 11 -15.93 44.27 16.71
N ALA A 12 -16.76 44.28 15.65
CA ALA A 12 -18.18 43.95 15.74
C ALA A 12 -18.55 42.46 15.57
N LEU A 13 -17.59 41.56 15.29
CA LEU A 13 -17.84 40.12 15.08
C LEU A 13 -17.31 39.20 16.19
N PHE A 14 -16.62 39.75 17.20
CA PHE A 14 -16.00 38.93 18.25
C PHE A 14 -16.91 38.62 19.45
N ASN A 15 -18.08 39.27 19.58
CA ASN A 15 -18.95 39.14 20.77
C ASN A 15 -20.35 38.57 20.51
N ARG A 16 -20.56 37.78 19.43
CA ARG A 16 -21.89 37.20 19.12
C ARG A 16 -21.95 35.67 19.17
N LEU A 17 -21.20 35.04 20.08
CA LEU A 17 -21.29 33.59 20.35
C LEU A 17 -21.28 33.22 21.84
N LEU A 18 -21.47 34.19 22.74
CA LEU A 18 -21.66 33.97 24.18
C LEU A 18 -23.08 34.40 24.58
N SER A 19 -23.98 33.42 24.54
CA SER A 19 -25.26 33.29 25.26
C SER A 19 -26.30 32.70 24.31
N HIS A 20 -26.64 31.43 24.53
CA HIS A 20 -28.02 30.93 24.61
C HIS A 20 -27.94 29.49 25.11
N SER A 21 -28.11 29.35 26.41
CA SER A 21 -28.49 28.13 27.11
C SER A 21 -29.89 27.70 26.67
N LYS A 22 -29.99 26.57 25.98
CA LYS A 22 -31.15 25.68 26.05
C LYS A 22 -30.65 24.27 26.29
N ALA A 23 -30.81 23.83 27.53
CA ALA A 23 -30.71 22.44 27.93
C ALA A 23 -31.72 21.61 27.13
N ALA A 24 -31.21 20.70 26.32
CA ALA A 24 -31.98 19.61 25.74
C ALA A 24 -31.31 18.32 26.19
N ASN A 25 -32.02 17.61 27.07
CA ASN A 25 -31.69 16.26 27.52
C ASN A 25 -31.56 15.33 26.31
N ILE A 26 -30.35 14.85 26.05
CA ILE A 26 -30.12 13.62 25.28
C ILE A 26 -29.43 12.67 26.23
N ALA A 27 -30.13 11.57 26.50
CA ALA A 27 -29.78 10.53 27.44
C ALA A 27 -28.28 10.18 27.37
N ALA A 28 -27.63 10.31 28.51
CA ALA A 28 -26.33 9.72 28.79
C ALA A 28 -26.46 8.21 28.56
N GLY A 29 -26.02 7.76 27.38
CA GLY A 29 -25.76 6.36 27.11
C GLY A 29 -24.75 5.87 28.14
N THR A 30 -25.25 5.04 29.05
CA THR A 30 -24.56 4.30 30.08
C THR A 30 -23.11 3.97 29.72
N HIS A 31 -22.17 4.69 30.34
CA HIS A 31 -20.86 4.13 30.62
C HIS A 31 -21.10 2.85 31.42
N ARG A 32 -21.01 1.70 30.76
CA ARG A 32 -20.94 0.41 31.46
C ARG A 32 -19.61 0.40 32.22
N THR A 33 -19.66 0.88 33.45
CA THR A 33 -18.67 0.57 34.48
C THR A 33 -18.69 -0.95 34.63
N PHE A 34 -17.68 -1.62 34.05
CA PHE A 34 -17.44 -3.03 34.32
C PHE A 34 -17.13 -3.15 35.81
N SER A 35 -18.10 -3.73 36.53
CA SER A 35 -17.99 -4.07 37.94
C SER A 35 -16.77 -4.94 38.18
N THR A 36 -15.94 -4.49 39.12
CA THR A 36 -14.97 -5.34 39.83
C THR A 36 -15.73 -6.36 40.66
N GLY A 37 -15.94 -7.54 40.09
CA GLY A 37 -16.44 -8.73 40.79
C GLY A 37 -15.56 -9.90 40.37
N GLY A 38 -14.79 -10.42 41.33
CA GLY A 38 -13.88 -11.54 41.11
C GLY A 38 -14.63 -12.80 40.71
N SER A 39 -14.31 -13.34 39.55
CA SER A 39 -14.52 -14.74 39.21
C SER A 39 -13.40 -15.17 38.26
N SER A 40 -12.40 -15.85 38.83
CA SER A 40 -11.30 -16.54 38.15
C SER A 40 -10.41 -15.69 37.25
N ASN A 41 -9.10 -15.81 37.46
CA ASN A 41 -8.11 -15.68 36.40
C ASN A 41 -8.45 -16.72 35.30
N GLN A 42 -9.48 -16.47 34.49
CA GLN A 42 -9.57 -17.06 33.18
C GLN A 42 -8.48 -16.34 32.40
N PHE A 43 -7.27 -16.88 32.46
CA PHE A 43 -6.35 -16.77 31.35
C PHE A 43 -7.13 -17.33 30.15
N PHE A 44 -7.90 -16.48 29.48
CA PHE A 44 -8.08 -16.63 28.04
C PHE A 44 -6.66 -16.50 27.52
N THR A 45 -6.00 -17.64 27.38
CA THR A 45 -4.82 -17.81 26.55
C THR A 45 -5.29 -17.49 25.14
N TYR A 46 -5.46 -16.19 24.86
CA TYR A 46 -5.72 -15.71 23.52
C TYR A 46 -4.54 -16.22 22.71
N ASP A 47 -4.83 -17.21 21.88
CA ASP A 47 -3.88 -17.76 20.95
C ASP A 47 -3.24 -16.60 20.20
N ILE A 48 -1.91 -16.53 20.26
CA ILE A 48 -1.14 -15.43 19.68
C ILE A 48 -1.44 -15.35 18.17
N ASN A 49 -1.83 -16.48 17.54
CA ASN A 49 -2.26 -16.53 16.15
C ASN A 49 -3.57 -15.78 15.85
N SER A 50 -4.39 -15.53 16.86
CA SER A 50 -5.65 -14.79 16.73
C SER A 50 -5.46 -13.28 16.93
N GLN A 51 -4.29 -12.84 17.37
CA GLN A 51 -4.00 -11.43 17.62
C GLN A 51 -3.41 -10.74 16.38
N TYR A 52 -4.17 -9.81 15.80
CA TYR A 52 -3.67 -8.98 14.69
C TYR A 52 -2.52 -8.08 15.15
N GLY A 53 -1.48 -7.95 14.33
CA GLY A 53 -0.30 -7.14 14.63
C GLY A 53 0.81 -7.89 15.38
N SER A 54 0.56 -9.11 15.84
CA SER A 54 1.59 -9.96 16.47
C SER A 54 2.59 -10.47 15.43
N CYS A 55 3.88 -10.46 15.80
CA CYS A 55 4.99 -10.91 14.95
C CYS A 55 5.57 -12.22 15.48
N MET A 56 5.68 -13.23 14.61
CA MET A 56 6.18 -14.56 14.99
C MET A 56 6.79 -15.28 13.78
N PRO A 57 7.59 -16.35 13.98
CA PRO A 57 8.08 -17.17 12.87
C PRO A 57 6.92 -17.86 12.13
N LEU A 58 7.09 -18.09 10.83
CA LEU A 58 6.09 -18.77 9.99
C LEU A 58 5.77 -20.19 10.49
N ALA A 59 6.72 -20.84 11.18
CA ALA A 59 6.52 -22.15 11.81
C ALA A 59 5.48 -22.14 12.95
N ALA A 60 5.25 -21.00 13.61
CA ALA A 60 4.30 -20.89 14.71
C ALA A 60 2.92 -20.40 14.25
N MET A 61 2.80 -20.01 12.99
CA MET A 61 1.58 -19.42 12.43
C MET A 61 0.61 -20.46 11.92
N HIS A 62 -0.68 -20.25 12.17
CA HIS A 62 -1.73 -21.12 11.65
C HIS A 62 -1.79 -21.13 10.12
N ILE A 63 -2.09 -22.29 9.55
CA ILE A 63 -2.44 -22.42 8.13
C ILE A 63 -3.60 -21.49 7.83
N GLN A 64 -3.59 -20.90 6.64
CA GLN A 64 -4.60 -19.96 6.16
C GLN A 64 -4.62 -18.59 6.83
N ALA A 65 -3.73 -18.32 7.81
CA ALA A 65 -3.59 -17.00 8.39
C ALA A 65 -3.24 -15.96 7.31
N LYS A 66 -3.85 -14.77 7.43
CA LYS A 66 -3.46 -13.58 6.66
C LYS A 66 -2.21 -13.01 7.30
N ILE A 67 -1.18 -12.79 6.50
CA ILE A 67 0.12 -12.30 6.98
C ILE A 67 0.65 -11.18 6.10
N HIS A 68 1.45 -10.28 6.68
CA HIS A 68 2.15 -9.22 5.97
C HIS A 68 3.56 -9.02 6.55
N ASN A 69 4.35 -8.15 5.89
CA ASN A 69 5.73 -7.83 6.28
C ASN A 69 6.63 -9.06 6.45
N ILE A 70 6.64 -9.94 5.44
CA ILE A 70 7.29 -11.25 5.51
C ILE A 70 8.78 -11.14 5.18
N GLU A 71 9.63 -11.80 5.96
CA GLU A 71 11.06 -11.93 5.67
C GLU A 71 11.33 -12.80 4.44
N LEU A 72 12.38 -12.47 3.69
CA LEU A 72 12.83 -13.32 2.59
C LEU A 72 13.75 -14.44 3.10
N ASN A 73 14.68 -14.06 3.97
CA ASN A 73 15.62 -14.92 4.67
C ASN A 73 15.51 -14.60 6.17
N PRO A 74 15.76 -15.57 7.07
CA PRO A 74 15.58 -15.37 8.50
C PRO A 74 16.48 -14.24 9.03
N GLY A 75 15.90 -13.31 9.77
CA GLY A 75 16.62 -12.19 10.40
C GLY A 75 16.99 -11.05 9.45
N GLN A 76 16.60 -11.11 8.17
CA GLN A 76 16.87 -10.05 7.19
C GLN A 76 15.86 -8.89 7.26
N GLY A 77 14.83 -9.01 8.11
CA GLY A 77 13.70 -8.10 8.17
C GLY A 77 12.70 -8.28 7.02
N GLY A 78 11.49 -7.78 7.26
CA GLY A 78 10.37 -7.92 6.33
C GLY A 78 10.60 -7.21 5.00
N LYS A 79 10.54 -7.96 3.91
CA LYS A 79 10.76 -7.46 2.54
C LYS A 79 9.57 -7.67 1.63
N LEU A 80 8.76 -8.70 1.89
CA LEU A 80 7.60 -9.04 1.09
C LEU A 80 6.34 -8.46 1.76
N VAL A 81 5.34 -8.13 0.93
CA VAL A 81 3.98 -7.73 1.38
C VAL A 81 3.99 -6.55 2.35
N ARG A 82 4.42 -5.38 1.86
CA ARG A 82 4.50 -4.12 2.64
C ARG A 82 3.58 -3.01 2.13
N ALA A 83 2.93 -3.23 0.99
CA ALA A 83 2.05 -2.23 0.40
C ALA A 83 0.73 -2.15 1.19
N PRO A 84 0.14 -0.94 1.33
CA PRO A 84 -1.08 -0.76 2.11
C PRO A 84 -2.23 -1.62 1.59
N GLY A 85 -2.96 -2.27 2.49
CA GLY A 85 -4.08 -3.15 2.16
C GLY A 85 -3.68 -4.47 1.49
N THR A 86 -2.39 -4.80 1.43
CA THR A 86 -1.93 -6.11 0.93
C THR A 86 -1.77 -7.11 2.06
N PHE A 87 -2.03 -8.38 1.74
CA PHE A 87 -1.79 -9.52 2.60
C PHE A 87 -1.32 -10.71 1.74
N ALA A 88 -0.71 -11.68 2.38
CA ALA A 88 -0.42 -13.00 1.85
C ALA A 88 -1.10 -14.05 2.73
N LYS A 89 -1.19 -15.27 2.21
CA LYS A 89 -1.84 -16.38 2.91
C LYS A 89 -0.89 -17.57 3.02
N ILE A 90 -0.78 -18.14 4.21
CA ILE A 90 -0.07 -19.40 4.40
C ILE A 90 -0.97 -20.51 3.85
N LEU A 91 -0.49 -21.26 2.86
CA LEU A 91 -1.28 -22.34 2.24
C LEU A 91 -1.04 -23.69 2.89
N LYS A 92 0.23 -23.98 3.14
CA LYS A 92 0.67 -25.22 3.77
C LYS A 92 1.61 -24.83 4.90
N GLU A 93 1.29 -25.32 6.08
CA GLU A 93 2.26 -25.46 7.15
C GLU A 93 3.06 -26.72 6.86
N PRO A 94 4.38 -26.62 6.80
CA PRO A 94 5.22 -27.78 6.78
C PRO A 94 5.94 -27.89 8.11
N THR A 95 5.85 -29.10 8.67
CA THR A 95 6.83 -29.63 9.60
C THR A 95 8.24 -29.67 8.98
N SER A 96 8.37 -29.46 7.66
CA SER A 96 9.63 -29.32 6.92
C SER A 96 10.06 -27.85 6.76
N LYS A 97 11.37 -27.65 6.56
CA LYS A 97 12.14 -26.39 6.66
C LYS A 97 11.60 -25.13 5.95
N SER A 98 10.52 -25.18 5.16
CA SER A 98 10.04 -24.02 4.40
C SER A 98 8.52 -24.03 4.20
N CYS A 99 7.83 -22.95 4.57
CA CYS A 99 6.40 -22.73 4.39
C CYS A 99 6.01 -22.32 2.97
N LEU A 100 4.88 -22.82 2.48
CA LEU A 100 4.30 -22.40 1.19
C LEU A 100 3.36 -21.21 1.42
N VAL A 101 3.74 -20.05 0.91
CA VAL A 101 2.99 -18.80 1.06
C VAL A 101 2.51 -18.31 -0.29
N ARG A 102 1.22 -17.99 -0.38
CA ARG A 102 0.62 -17.31 -1.54
C ARG A 102 0.78 -15.80 -1.39
N LEU A 103 1.55 -15.19 -2.29
CA LEU A 103 1.81 -13.76 -2.32
C LEU A 103 0.62 -12.99 -2.94
N PRO A 104 0.51 -11.67 -2.70
CA PRO A 104 -0.51 -10.82 -3.34
C PRO A 104 -0.36 -10.75 -4.87
N SER A 105 0.81 -11.10 -5.43
CA SER A 105 1.01 -11.26 -6.87
C SER A 105 0.31 -12.49 -7.45
N GLY A 106 -0.28 -13.34 -6.61
CA GLY A 106 -0.85 -14.64 -6.98
C GLY A 106 0.17 -15.78 -7.05
N VAL A 107 1.47 -15.48 -6.99
CA VAL A 107 2.54 -16.48 -7.02
C VAL A 107 2.67 -17.18 -5.67
N GLU A 108 2.75 -18.50 -5.69
CA GLU A 108 3.09 -19.31 -4.53
C GLU A 108 4.61 -19.40 -4.38
N LYS A 109 5.11 -19.17 -3.18
CA LYS A 109 6.54 -19.13 -2.90
C LYS A 109 6.86 -19.90 -1.63
N TRP A 110 7.92 -20.71 -1.69
CA TRP A 110 8.54 -21.34 -0.53
C TRP A 110 9.41 -20.32 0.22
N ILE A 111 9.18 -20.20 1.52
CA ILE A 111 9.88 -19.30 2.43
C ILE A 111 10.34 -20.13 3.63
N ASP A 112 11.56 -19.93 4.13
CA ASP A 112 12.07 -20.64 5.31
C ASP A 112 11.11 -20.49 6.50
N SER A 113 10.81 -21.59 7.21
CA SER A 113 9.87 -21.58 8.33
C SER A 113 10.35 -20.70 9.50
N LYS A 114 11.66 -20.42 9.57
CA LYS A 114 12.27 -19.50 10.54
C LYS A 114 12.02 -18.02 10.23
N CYS A 115 11.64 -17.68 9.01
CA CYS A 115 11.32 -16.30 8.63
C CYS A 115 10.15 -15.78 9.47
N ARG A 116 10.23 -14.51 9.86
CA ARG A 116 9.17 -13.84 10.61
C ARG A 116 8.14 -13.19 9.68
N ALA A 117 6.91 -13.09 10.17
CA ALA A 117 5.84 -12.32 9.55
C ALA A 117 4.94 -11.71 10.64
N ILE A 118 4.09 -10.77 10.24
CA ILE A 118 3.10 -10.15 11.11
C ILE A 118 1.70 -10.63 10.72
N ILE A 119 0.87 -10.97 11.69
CA ILE A 119 -0.50 -11.42 11.48
C ILE A 119 -1.40 -10.25 11.08
N GLY A 120 -2.23 -10.47 10.06
CA GLY A 120 -3.17 -9.50 9.51
C GLY A 120 -2.74 -8.93 8.15
N GLU A 121 -3.38 -7.84 7.78
CA GLU A 121 -3.11 -7.08 6.56
C GLU A 121 -2.37 -5.77 6.87
N VAL A 122 -1.67 -5.22 5.87
CA VAL A 122 -1.03 -3.91 6.07
C VAL A 122 -2.12 -2.85 6.25
N PRO A 123 -2.09 -2.04 7.33
CA PRO A 123 -3.13 -1.06 7.60
C PRO A 123 -3.28 -0.09 6.42
N SER A 124 -4.53 0.07 5.99
CA SER A 124 -4.93 1.02 4.96
C SER A 124 -5.92 2.01 5.55
N GLN A 125 -5.81 3.28 5.17
CA GLN A 125 -6.63 4.37 5.71
C GLN A 125 -8.11 4.32 5.28
N GLY A 126 -8.61 3.18 4.78
CA GLY A 126 -9.98 2.98 4.30
C GLY A 126 -10.38 3.82 3.07
N LYS A 127 -9.56 4.78 2.66
CA LYS A 127 -9.81 5.66 1.52
C LYS A 127 -9.47 4.91 0.23
N LYS A 128 -10.45 4.87 -0.69
CA LYS A 128 -10.21 4.46 -2.08
C LYS A 128 -9.02 5.27 -2.65
N PRO A 129 -8.19 4.68 -3.53
CA PRO A 129 -7.08 5.42 -4.14
C PRO A 129 -7.62 6.71 -4.77
N LYS A 130 -7.14 7.85 -4.28
CA LYS A 130 -7.61 9.15 -4.72
C LYS A 130 -7.10 9.42 -6.13
N LYS A 131 -8.01 9.72 -7.07
CA LYS A 131 -7.62 10.21 -8.39
C LYS A 131 -6.96 11.57 -8.24
N LEU A 132 -5.80 11.75 -8.86
CA LEU A 132 -5.14 13.05 -8.94
C LEU A 132 -5.97 13.98 -9.83
N TYR A 133 -6.24 15.21 -9.37
CA TYR A 133 -7.12 16.16 -10.08
C TYR A 133 -6.34 17.23 -10.87
N LYS A 134 -5.04 17.42 -10.57
CA LYS A 134 -4.17 18.34 -11.30
C LYS A 134 -2.78 17.75 -11.52
N ALA A 135 -2.12 18.16 -12.60
CA ALA A 135 -0.76 17.72 -12.93
C ALA A 135 0.25 17.97 -11.79
N GLY A 136 0.12 19.10 -11.09
CA GLY A 136 0.99 19.46 -9.98
C GLY A 136 1.01 18.48 -8.81
N GLN A 137 -0.06 17.70 -8.58
CA GLN A 137 -0.05 16.70 -7.51
C GLN A 137 0.91 15.54 -7.80
N SER A 138 1.05 15.16 -9.08
CA SER A 138 2.05 14.18 -9.50
C SER A 138 3.47 14.67 -9.18
N ARG A 139 3.71 15.99 -9.33
CA ARG A 139 4.99 16.62 -9.00
C ARG A 139 5.28 16.62 -7.50
N TRP A 140 4.27 16.82 -6.65
CA TRP A 140 4.42 16.73 -5.19
C TRP A 140 4.79 15.31 -4.72
N LEU A 141 4.42 14.28 -5.49
CA LEU A 141 4.82 12.89 -5.26
C LEU A 141 6.22 12.56 -5.81
N GLY A 142 6.95 13.55 -6.35
CA GLY A 142 8.29 13.37 -6.94
C GLY A 142 8.30 12.79 -8.35
N ILE A 143 7.13 12.62 -8.99
CA ILE A 143 7.03 12.06 -10.35
C ILE A 143 7.25 13.18 -11.37
N ARG A 144 8.17 12.97 -12.33
CA ARG A 144 8.44 13.87 -13.46
C ARG A 144 7.53 13.53 -14.66
N PRO A 145 7.20 14.50 -15.52
CA PRO A 145 6.48 14.19 -16.75
C PRO A 145 7.28 13.23 -17.63
N THR A 146 6.64 12.18 -18.13
CA THR A 146 7.25 11.20 -19.03
C THR A 146 6.76 11.43 -20.46
N VAL A 147 7.71 11.48 -21.41
CA VAL A 147 7.40 11.68 -22.83
C VAL A 147 7.19 10.31 -23.50
N ARG A 148 6.17 10.21 -24.37
CA ARG A 148 5.89 8.98 -25.12
C ARG A 148 6.90 8.82 -26.26
N GLY A 149 7.33 7.59 -26.54
CA GLY A 149 8.29 7.30 -27.62
C GLY A 149 7.86 7.74 -29.02
N VAL A 150 6.54 7.82 -29.30
CA VAL A 150 6.01 8.30 -30.59
C VAL A 150 6.22 9.80 -30.80
N ALA A 151 6.42 10.57 -29.71
CA ALA A 151 6.69 12.01 -29.79
C ALA A 151 8.19 12.31 -29.95
N MET A 152 9.04 11.29 -30.06
CA MET A 152 10.49 11.42 -30.14
C MET A 152 11.00 11.20 -31.57
N ASN A 153 12.28 11.48 -31.81
CA ASN A 153 12.92 11.21 -33.10
C ASN A 153 13.34 9.74 -33.21
N PRO A 154 13.57 9.21 -34.43
CA PRO A 154 14.02 7.82 -34.64
C PRO A 154 15.32 7.46 -33.89
N VAL A 155 16.18 8.44 -33.63
CA VAL A 155 17.44 8.28 -32.88
C VAL A 155 17.19 8.00 -31.39
N ASP A 156 16.12 8.54 -30.82
CA ASP A 156 15.87 8.48 -29.37
C ASP A 156 15.04 7.26 -28.96
N HIS A 157 14.12 6.84 -29.83
CA HIS A 157 13.19 5.77 -29.51
C HIS A 157 12.86 4.91 -30.73
N PRO A 158 12.71 3.57 -30.57
CA PRO A 158 12.25 2.68 -31.64
C PRO A 158 10.84 2.97 -32.21
N HIS A 159 10.13 3.96 -31.65
CA HIS A 159 8.80 4.39 -32.11
C HIS A 159 8.84 5.83 -32.64
N GLY A 160 10.01 6.45 -32.66
CA GLY A 160 10.16 7.85 -33.04
C GLY A 160 10.13 8.05 -34.55
N GLY A 161 9.82 9.28 -34.95
CA GLY A 161 9.70 9.72 -36.34
C GLY A 161 8.40 9.33 -37.05
N GLY A 162 8.43 9.49 -38.37
CA GLY A 162 7.25 9.46 -39.24
C GLY A 162 6.64 10.86 -39.44
N GLU A 163 5.92 11.03 -40.54
CA GLU A 163 5.16 12.25 -40.81
C GLU A 163 3.80 12.16 -40.07
N GLY A 164 3.62 13.02 -39.07
CA GLY A 164 2.42 13.02 -38.23
C GLY A 164 2.36 11.88 -37.22
N LYS A 165 1.15 11.52 -36.78
CA LYS A 165 0.94 10.47 -35.77
C LYS A 165 1.05 9.08 -36.41
N SER A 166 2.16 8.39 -36.14
CA SER A 166 2.36 7.00 -36.58
C SER A 166 1.80 5.99 -35.56
N LYS A 167 1.42 4.81 -36.05
CA LYS A 167 1.15 3.68 -35.14
C LYS A 167 2.46 3.30 -34.47
N SER A 168 2.44 3.07 -33.15
CA SER A 168 3.61 2.75 -32.32
C SER A 168 4.48 1.59 -32.88
N SER A 169 3.91 0.74 -33.72
CA SER A 169 4.66 -0.16 -34.58
C SER A 169 5.09 0.65 -35.82
N GLY A 170 6.31 1.18 -35.86
CA GLY A 170 6.88 1.72 -37.10
C GLY A 170 6.83 0.69 -38.26
N SER A 171 7.31 1.11 -39.43
CA SER A 171 7.29 0.46 -40.78
C SER A 171 7.39 -1.08 -40.87
N HIS A 172 7.79 -1.82 -39.83
CA HIS A 172 7.99 -3.27 -39.81
C HIS A 172 7.03 -4.08 -38.93
N GLY A 173 5.86 -3.56 -38.54
CA GLY A 173 4.82 -4.37 -37.86
C GLY A 173 5.23 -4.90 -36.46
N LYS A 174 6.26 -4.33 -35.84
CA LYS A 174 6.85 -4.88 -34.61
C LYS A 174 6.03 -4.50 -33.37
N CYS A 175 5.96 -5.39 -32.38
CA CYS A 175 5.34 -5.11 -31.09
C CYS A 175 5.94 -3.87 -30.40
N SER A 176 5.16 -3.18 -29.56
CA SER A 176 5.64 -1.99 -28.83
C SER A 176 6.93 -2.30 -28.05
N ARG A 177 7.95 -1.48 -28.21
CA ARG A 177 9.29 -1.64 -27.61
C ARG A 177 9.59 -0.60 -26.54
N THR A 178 10.53 -0.93 -25.67
CA THR A 178 11.22 -0.02 -24.75
C THR A 178 12.21 0.87 -25.53
N PRO A 179 12.74 1.95 -24.92
CA PRO A 179 13.80 2.76 -25.54
C PRO A 179 15.03 1.92 -25.94
N TRP A 180 15.32 0.85 -25.20
CA TRP A 180 16.40 -0.11 -25.49
C TRP A 180 16.00 -1.24 -26.46
N GLY A 181 14.87 -1.12 -27.16
CA GLY A 181 14.47 -2.08 -28.19
C GLY A 181 13.85 -3.39 -27.70
N LYS A 182 13.78 -3.65 -26.38
CA LYS A 182 13.12 -4.85 -25.82
C LYS A 182 11.60 -4.78 -25.96
N PRO A 183 10.89 -5.88 -26.30
CA PRO A 183 9.43 -5.92 -26.35
C PRO A 183 8.75 -5.59 -25.01
N THR A 184 7.63 -4.87 -25.05
CA THR A 184 6.83 -4.48 -23.85
C THR A 184 5.50 -5.22 -23.71
N LYS A 185 5.02 -5.84 -24.81
CA LYS A 185 3.74 -6.56 -24.89
C LYS A 185 3.98 -8.03 -25.26
N GLY A 186 2.94 -8.85 -25.18
CA GLY A 186 2.99 -10.25 -25.62
C GLY A 186 3.71 -11.21 -24.65
N GLY A 187 3.71 -10.90 -23.36
CA GLY A 187 4.27 -11.82 -22.35
C GLY A 187 5.79 -11.95 -22.36
N TYR A 188 6.51 -10.95 -22.90
CA TYR A 188 7.98 -10.93 -22.87
C TYR A 188 8.50 -11.07 -21.43
N LYS A 189 9.22 -12.17 -21.16
CA LYS A 189 9.71 -12.55 -19.84
C LYS A 189 11.10 -11.93 -19.62
N THR A 190 11.22 -10.93 -18.74
CA THR A 190 12.48 -10.19 -18.52
C THR A 190 13.45 -10.82 -17.52
N GLY A 191 12.96 -11.53 -16.50
CA GLY A 191 13.81 -12.27 -15.55
C GLY A 191 14.55 -13.47 -16.17
N PRO A 192 15.68 -13.90 -15.59
CA PRO A 192 16.54 -14.94 -16.14
C PRO A 192 15.85 -16.31 -16.21
N ASN A 193 16.04 -17.03 -17.31
CA ASN A 193 15.40 -18.32 -17.58
C ASN A 193 15.70 -19.39 -16.51
N LYS A 194 16.94 -19.43 -15.98
CA LYS A 194 17.37 -20.41 -14.97
C LYS A 194 16.63 -20.32 -13.64
N ARG A 195 15.98 -19.19 -13.33
CA ARG A 195 15.26 -18.98 -12.06
C ARG A 195 13.74 -19.19 -12.19
N LYS A 196 13.24 -19.48 -13.40
CA LYS A 196 11.80 -19.51 -13.71
C LYS A 196 11.29 -20.87 -14.16
N LYS A 197 12.18 -21.72 -14.66
CA LYS A 197 11.89 -23.10 -15.04
C LYS A 197 12.16 -23.98 -13.83
#